data_AF-A0A8J6JF05-F1
#
_entry.id   AF-A0A8J6JF05-F1
#
_cell.length_a   1.000
_cell.length_b   1.000
_cell.length_c   1.000
_cell.angle_alpha   90.00
_cell.angle_beta   90.00
_cell.angle_gamma   90.00
#
_symmetry.space_group_name_H-M   'P 1'
#
loop_
_entity.id
_entity.type
_entity.pdbx_description
1 polymer ?
#
loop_
_entity_poly.entity_id
_entity_poly.type
_entity_poly.pdbx_seq_one_letter_code
_entity_poly.pdbx_strand_id
1 'polypeptide(L)'
;MTYWDKTNWNCYLEQVEDLLETPAVRAMQGIRHHPGVSCYEHSVFVSYTAFRLARKWGLDYRAAARAGLLHDLYLYDPRSLRSYRQCFAHPAAALRNAVKLCGGLSSKEENIILSHMWPMARRRPRCREALTVNLADKLCATAEVTHIWRRLALRRILLA
;
A
#
# COMPACT_ATOMS: atom_id res chain seq x y z
N MET A 1 -18.59 -10.91 -9.22
CA MET A 1 -17.77 -10.47 -8.07
C MET A 1 -17.65 -8.96 -8.11
N THR A 2 -18.25 -8.25 -7.17
CA THR A 2 -18.01 -6.80 -7.03
C THR A 2 -16.61 -6.58 -6.44
N TYR A 3 -15.90 -5.55 -6.92
CA TYR A 3 -14.59 -5.18 -6.40
C TYR A 3 -14.68 -4.71 -4.93
N TRP A 4 -15.79 -4.07 -4.61
CA TRP A 4 -16.17 -3.70 -3.25
C TRP A 4 -17.40 -4.50 -2.82
N ASP A 5 -17.33 -5.07 -1.63
CA ASP A 5 -18.49 -5.58 -0.89
C ASP A 5 -18.29 -5.29 0.60
N LYS A 6 -19.40 -4.99 1.29
CA LYS A 6 -19.38 -4.52 2.68
C LYS A 6 -18.71 -5.52 3.62
N THR A 7 -18.90 -6.82 3.39
CA THR A 7 -18.30 -7.87 4.23
C THR A 7 -16.79 -7.88 4.13
N ASN A 8 -16.23 -7.89 2.91
CA ASN A 8 -14.77 -7.81 2.74
C ASN A 8 -14.20 -6.49 3.23
N TRP A 9 -14.94 -5.38 3.10
CA TRP A 9 -14.50 -4.09 3.62
C TRP A 9 -14.38 -4.10 5.15
N ASN A 10 -15.40 -4.60 5.86
CA ASN A 10 -15.36 -4.70 7.32
C ASN A 10 -14.22 -5.61 7.81
N CYS A 11 -14.05 -6.80 7.20
CA CYS A 11 -12.94 -7.69 7.55
C CYS A 11 -11.56 -7.06 7.30
N TYR A 12 -11.46 -6.18 6.29
CA TYR A 12 -10.26 -5.42 6.02
C TYR A 12 -10.02 -4.35 7.10
N LEU A 13 -11.05 -3.59 7.48
CA LEU A 13 -10.96 -2.55 8.52
C LEU A 13 -10.49 -3.14 9.85
N GLU A 14 -10.99 -4.32 10.25
CA GLU A 14 -10.49 -5.06 11.43
C GLU A 14 -8.97 -5.31 11.41
N GLN A 15 -8.31 -5.25 10.24
CA GLN A 15 -6.87 -5.45 10.11
C GLN A 15 -6.06 -4.16 10.22
N VAL A 16 -6.65 -3.00 9.91
CA VAL A 16 -5.91 -1.75 9.68
C VAL A 16 -6.51 -0.50 10.32
N GLU A 17 -7.69 -0.59 10.95
CA GLU A 17 -8.40 0.57 11.52
C GLU A 17 -7.53 1.33 12.54
N ASP A 18 -6.71 0.61 13.31
CA ASP A 18 -5.75 1.16 14.26
C ASP A 18 -4.67 2.02 13.59
N LEU A 19 -4.43 1.83 12.30
CA LEU A 19 -3.43 2.57 11.51
C LEU A 19 -4.04 3.71 10.68
N LEU A 20 -5.26 3.53 10.17
CA LEU A 20 -5.89 4.45 9.21
C LEU A 20 -6.01 5.89 9.73
N GLU A 21 -6.31 6.05 11.02
CA GLU A 21 -6.47 7.35 11.67
C GLU A 21 -5.18 7.93 12.26
N THR A 22 -4.06 7.23 12.13
CA THR A 22 -2.80 7.74 12.67
C THR A 22 -2.35 8.99 11.91
N PRO A 23 -1.79 10.00 12.59
CA PRO A 23 -1.33 11.23 11.93
C PRO A 23 -0.33 10.97 10.79
N ALA A 24 0.52 9.96 10.94
CA ALA A 24 1.50 9.57 9.92
C ALA A 24 0.81 9.05 8.64
N VAL A 25 -0.17 8.15 8.78
CA VAL A 25 -0.91 7.62 7.63
C VAL A 25 -1.76 8.71 6.99
N ARG A 26 -2.43 9.54 7.78
CA ARG A 26 -3.24 10.68 7.29
C ARG A 26 -2.39 11.72 6.55
N ALA A 27 -1.14 11.95 6.96
CA ALA A 27 -0.24 12.88 6.29
C ALA A 27 0.04 12.53 4.82
N MET A 28 -0.11 11.26 4.41
CA MET A 28 0.03 10.85 3.01
C MET A 28 -1.02 11.49 2.08
N GLN A 29 -2.13 12.03 2.60
CA GLN A 29 -3.14 12.73 1.80
C GLN A 29 -2.57 13.99 1.13
N GLY A 30 -1.62 14.66 1.78
CA GLY A 30 -0.95 15.85 1.24
C GLY A 30 0.08 15.55 0.15
N ILE A 31 0.40 14.28 -0.09
CA ILE A 31 1.44 13.87 -1.02
C ILE A 31 0.78 13.36 -2.31
N ARG A 32 1.04 14.04 -3.43
CA ARG A 32 0.58 13.59 -4.75
C ARG A 32 1.40 12.40 -5.22
N HIS A 33 0.74 11.34 -5.67
CA HIS A 33 1.41 10.09 -6.09
C HIS A 33 1.18 9.81 -7.58
N HIS A 34 -0.07 9.53 -7.98
CA HIS A 34 -0.48 9.36 -9.38
C HIS A 34 -1.41 10.52 -9.84
N PRO A 35 -1.68 10.67 -11.15
CA PRO A 35 -2.53 11.76 -11.65
C PRO A 35 -3.94 11.78 -11.00
N GLY A 36 -4.14 12.74 -10.09
CA GLY A 36 -5.40 12.93 -9.36
C GLY A 36 -5.60 11.98 -8.17
N VAL A 37 -4.53 11.31 -7.71
CA VAL A 37 -4.55 10.35 -6.59
C VAL A 37 -3.43 10.70 -5.60
N SER A 38 -3.80 10.83 -4.33
CA SER A 38 -2.84 11.02 -3.23
C SER A 38 -2.17 9.70 -2.85
N CYS A 39 -1.02 9.80 -2.19
CA CYS A 39 -0.28 8.66 -1.65
C CYS A 39 -1.13 7.86 -0.66
N TYR A 40 -1.99 8.54 0.11
CA TYR A 40 -2.96 7.89 0.99
C TYR A 40 -3.97 7.04 0.22
N GLU A 41 -4.62 7.61 -0.79
CA GLU A 41 -5.61 6.89 -1.60
C GLU A 41 -5.01 5.66 -2.27
N HIS A 42 -3.83 5.83 -2.88
CA HIS A 42 -3.07 4.73 -3.49
C HIS A 42 -2.78 3.63 -2.47
N SER A 43 -2.23 3.99 -1.30
CA SER A 43 -1.89 3.04 -0.24
C SER A 43 -3.11 2.26 0.27
N VAL A 44 -4.27 2.91 0.44
CA VAL A 44 -5.51 2.23 0.83
C VAL A 44 -5.98 1.27 -0.25
N PHE A 45 -5.90 1.64 -1.53
CA PHE A 45 -6.28 0.75 -2.63
C PHE A 45 -5.38 -0.48 -2.73
N VAL A 46 -4.06 -0.28 -2.62
CA VAL A 46 -3.07 -1.38 -2.60
C VAL A 46 -3.31 -2.30 -1.42
N SER A 47 -3.46 -1.72 -0.23
CA SER A 47 -3.74 -2.44 1.02
C SER A 47 -4.98 -3.31 0.92
N TYR A 48 -6.11 -2.76 0.45
CA TYR A 48 -7.36 -3.51 0.30
C TYR A 48 -7.25 -4.60 -0.78
N THR A 49 -6.61 -4.29 -1.91
CA THR A 49 -6.40 -5.28 -2.98
C THR A 49 -5.53 -6.44 -2.51
N ALA A 50 -4.43 -6.13 -1.82
CA ALA A 50 -3.52 -7.11 -1.26
C ALA A 50 -4.21 -7.99 -0.21
N PHE A 51 -5.01 -7.39 0.68
CA PHE A 51 -5.84 -8.13 1.64
C PHE A 51 -6.75 -9.15 0.94
N ARG A 52 -7.49 -8.72 -0.09
CA ARG A 52 -8.42 -9.61 -0.80
C ARG A 52 -7.70 -10.75 -1.51
N LEU A 53 -6.59 -10.46 -2.17
CA LEU A 53 -5.77 -11.47 -2.86
C LEU A 53 -5.17 -12.46 -1.85
N ALA A 54 -4.57 -11.96 -0.77
CA ALA A 54 -3.99 -12.79 0.28
C ALA A 54 -5.05 -13.69 0.93
N ARG A 55 -6.22 -13.14 1.27
CA ARG A 55 -7.36 -13.91 1.81
C ARG A 55 -7.81 -15.00 0.84
N LYS A 56 -7.93 -14.69 -0.45
CA LYS A 56 -8.30 -15.66 -1.50
C LYS A 56 -7.26 -16.77 -1.66
N TRP A 57 -5.98 -16.47 -1.44
CA TRP A 57 -4.88 -17.41 -1.60
C TRP A 57 -4.47 -18.15 -0.31
N GLY A 58 -5.20 -17.95 0.79
CA GLY A 58 -4.87 -18.56 2.09
C GLY A 58 -3.55 -18.08 2.66
N LEU A 59 -3.15 -16.84 2.36
CA LEU A 59 -1.95 -16.19 2.87
C LEU A 59 -2.23 -15.38 4.13
N ASP A 60 -1.17 -14.84 4.74
CA ASP A 60 -1.28 -13.90 5.85
C ASP A 60 -1.83 -12.55 5.37
N TYR A 61 -3.16 -12.48 5.28
CA TYR A 61 -3.89 -11.31 4.80
C TYR A 61 -3.76 -10.12 5.75
N ARG A 62 -3.48 -10.35 7.04
CA ARG A 62 -3.25 -9.27 8.00
C ARG A 62 -1.93 -8.58 7.69
N ALA A 63 -0.84 -9.33 7.54
CA ALA A 63 0.44 -8.77 7.15
C ALA A 63 0.37 -8.07 5.78
N ALA A 64 -0.32 -8.68 4.80
CA ALA A 64 -0.50 -8.08 3.48
C ALA A 64 -1.29 -6.76 3.52
N ALA A 65 -2.36 -6.68 4.32
CA ALA A 65 -3.13 -5.46 4.52
C ALA A 65 -2.26 -4.37 5.19
N ARG A 66 -1.71 -4.66 6.37
CA ARG A 66 -0.97 -3.67 7.16
C ARG A 66 0.27 -3.16 6.45
N ALA A 67 1.12 -4.06 5.94
CA ALA A 67 2.29 -3.65 5.20
C ALA A 67 1.95 -3.04 3.84
N GLY A 68 0.83 -3.44 3.22
CA GLY A 68 0.29 -2.80 2.02
C GLY A 68 -0.20 -1.37 2.29
N LEU A 69 -0.74 -1.06 3.45
CA LEU A 69 -1.10 0.32 3.82
C LEU A 69 0.14 1.20 4.06
N LEU A 70 1.22 0.60 4.56
CA LEU A 70 2.42 1.31 4.99
C LEU A 70 3.55 1.31 3.95
N HIS A 71 3.39 0.61 2.82
CA HIS A 71 4.45 0.43 1.81
C HIS A 71 5.00 1.76 1.30
N ASP A 72 4.14 2.77 1.28
CA ASP A 72 4.37 4.11 0.76
C ASP A 72 4.45 5.19 1.85
N LEU A 73 4.71 4.82 3.11
CA LEU A 73 4.81 5.77 4.22
C LEU A 73 6.15 6.55 4.24
N TYR A 74 6.60 7.11 3.13
CA TYR A 74 7.91 7.79 3.03
C TYR A 74 7.92 9.23 3.58
N LEU A 75 6.78 9.94 3.54
CA LEU A 75 6.54 11.24 4.17
C LEU A 75 7.51 12.37 3.77
N TYR A 76 7.86 12.47 2.49
CA TYR A 76 8.63 13.58 1.91
C TYR A 76 8.12 13.92 0.50
N ASP A 77 8.52 15.04 -0.12
CA ASP A 77 8.16 15.33 -1.52
C ASP A 77 8.98 14.44 -2.48
N PRO A 78 8.36 13.52 -3.24
CA PRO A 78 9.07 12.62 -4.14
C PRO A 78 9.80 13.35 -5.28
N ARG A 79 9.47 14.62 -5.55
CA ARG A 79 10.19 15.45 -6.54
C ARG A 79 11.54 15.96 -6.04
N SER A 80 11.82 15.84 -4.74
CA SER A 80 13.08 16.26 -4.14
C SER A 80 14.29 15.38 -4.51
N LEU A 81 14.06 14.18 -5.06
CA LEU A 81 15.13 13.30 -5.57
C LEU A 81 14.86 12.88 -7.01
N ARG A 82 15.94 12.54 -7.73
CA ARG A 82 15.85 11.92 -9.07
C ARG A 82 15.07 10.61 -9.01
N SER A 83 14.24 10.34 -10.02
CA SER A 83 13.31 9.20 -10.05
C SER A 83 13.95 7.83 -9.80
N TYR A 84 15.15 7.56 -10.31
CA TYR A 84 15.83 6.28 -10.04
C TYR A 84 16.25 6.12 -8.57
N ARG A 85 16.59 7.23 -7.88
CA ARG A 85 16.93 7.20 -6.45
C ARG A 85 15.69 6.96 -5.58
N GLN A 86 14.52 7.39 -6.04
CA GLN A 86 13.26 7.14 -5.34
C GLN A 86 13.00 5.63 -5.17
N CYS A 87 13.31 4.82 -6.18
CA CYS A 87 13.15 3.36 -6.12
C CYS A 87 13.94 2.68 -4.97
N PHE A 88 14.92 3.37 -4.38
CA PHE A 88 15.69 2.87 -3.22
C PHE A 88 15.41 3.66 -1.94
N ALA A 89 15.30 4.98 -2.05
CA ALA A 89 15.12 5.88 -0.90
C ALA A 89 13.72 5.72 -0.28
N HIS A 90 12.70 5.59 -1.12
CA HIS A 90 11.31 5.52 -0.69
C HIS A 90 11.03 4.25 0.13
N PRO A 91 11.35 3.01 -0.33
CA PRO A 91 11.11 1.82 0.48
C PRO A 91 11.84 1.85 1.82
N ALA A 92 13.04 2.42 1.86
CA ALA A 92 13.81 2.57 3.10
C ALA A 92 13.19 3.61 4.04
N ALA A 93 12.69 4.73 3.52
CA ALA A 93 11.99 5.74 4.32
C ALA A 93 10.66 5.21 4.85
N ALA A 94 9.88 4.55 3.99
CA ALA A 94 8.62 3.92 4.35
C ALA A 94 8.80 2.90 5.48
N LEU A 95 9.82 2.04 5.38
CA LEU A 95 10.13 1.09 6.45
C LEU A 95 10.46 1.80 7.77
N ARG A 96 11.34 2.81 7.77
CA ARG A 96 11.72 3.52 9.00
C ARG A 96 10.51 4.16 9.68
N ASN A 97 9.64 4.80 8.91
CA ASN A 97 8.44 5.44 9.44
C ASN A 97 7.44 4.39 9.94
N ALA A 98 7.26 3.29 9.23
CA ALA A 98 6.36 2.20 9.62
C ALA A 98 6.81 1.51 10.92
N VAL A 99 8.11 1.22 11.06
CA VAL A 99 8.68 0.68 12.30
C VAL A 99 8.46 1.64 13.47
N LYS A 100 8.71 2.95 13.27
CA LYS A 100 8.48 3.97 14.30
C LYS A 100 7.00 4.05 14.70
N LEU A 101 6.09 3.97 13.73
CA LEU A 101 4.64 4.05 13.97
C LEU A 101 4.13 2.83 14.75
N CYS A 102 4.60 1.62 14.39
CA CYS A 102 4.06 0.37 14.95
C CYS A 102 4.80 -0.11 16.21
N GLY A 103 5.92 0.52 16.59
CA GLY A 103 6.79 0.04 17.67
C GLY A 103 7.59 -1.21 17.32
N GLY A 104 7.66 -1.57 16.03
CA GLY A 104 8.25 -2.80 15.51
C GLY A 104 7.42 -3.39 14.38
N LEU A 105 8.04 -4.19 13.53
CA LEU A 105 7.38 -4.95 12.45
C LEU A 105 7.94 -6.36 12.39
N SER A 106 7.14 -7.30 11.90
CA SER A 106 7.65 -8.65 11.61
C SER A 106 8.58 -8.63 10.39
N SER A 107 9.54 -9.56 10.30
CA SER A 107 10.44 -9.66 9.15
C SER A 107 9.71 -9.83 7.80
N LYS A 108 8.47 -10.35 7.84
CA LYS A 108 7.58 -10.46 6.69
C LYS A 108 7.08 -9.07 6.25
N GLU A 109 6.52 -8.29 7.17
CA GLU A 109 6.05 -6.92 6.91
C GLU A 109 7.20 -6.02 6.45
N GLU A 110 8.37 -6.12 7.08
CA GLU A 110 9.56 -5.39 6.64
C GLU A 110 9.94 -5.74 5.20
N ASN A 111 9.87 -7.03 4.83
CA ASN A 111 10.18 -7.45 3.47
C ASN A 111 9.15 -6.96 2.46
N ILE A 112 7.86 -6.96 2.81
CA ILE A 112 6.79 -6.39 1.98
C ILE A 112 7.12 -4.93 1.68
N ILE A 113 7.34 -4.11 2.70
CA ILE A 113 7.61 -2.67 2.54
C ILE A 113 8.92 -2.46 1.79
N LEU A 114 9.99 -3.20 2.08
CA LEU A 114 11.28 -2.98 1.42
C LEU A 114 11.32 -3.40 -0.04
N SER A 115 10.45 -4.32 -0.47
CA SER A 115 10.48 -4.90 -1.81
C SER A 115 9.30 -4.46 -2.69
N HIS A 116 8.42 -3.57 -2.23
CA HIS A 116 7.22 -3.19 -2.99
C HIS A 116 7.52 -2.55 -4.34
N MET A 117 8.70 -1.97 -4.57
CA MET A 117 9.09 -1.41 -5.87
C MET A 117 9.78 -2.43 -6.80
N TRP A 118 9.81 -3.72 -6.47
CA TRP A 118 10.44 -4.73 -7.33
C TRP A 118 9.72 -4.82 -8.69
N PRO A 119 10.43 -4.95 -9.84
CA PRO A 119 11.88 -5.14 -10.02
C PRO A 119 12.71 -3.86 -10.07
N MET A 120 12.12 -2.67 -9.94
CA MET A 120 12.85 -1.40 -9.97
C MET A 120 13.70 -1.19 -8.70
N ALA A 121 13.24 -1.67 -7.55
CA ALA A 121 14.06 -1.77 -6.33
C ALA A 121 14.94 -3.02 -6.33
N ARG A 122 16.13 -2.89 -5.73
CA ARG A 122 17.11 -3.99 -5.60
C ARG A 122 16.63 -5.12 -4.69
N ARG A 123 15.79 -4.83 -3.69
CA ARG A 123 15.34 -5.83 -2.72
C ARG A 123 14.22 -6.67 -3.31
N ARG A 124 14.46 -7.98 -3.35
CA ARG A 124 13.49 -8.96 -3.89
C ARG A 124 12.42 -9.30 -2.84
N PRO A 125 11.18 -9.56 -3.27
CA PRO A 125 10.17 -10.16 -2.40
C PRO A 125 10.61 -11.59 -2.03
N ARG A 126 10.57 -11.92 -0.73
CA ARG A 126 11.03 -13.20 -0.16
C ARG A 126 9.89 -14.08 0.36
N CYS A 127 8.65 -13.57 0.32
CA CYS A 127 7.45 -14.31 0.68
C CYS A 127 6.30 -14.04 -0.32
N ARG A 128 5.27 -14.88 -0.25
CA ARG A 128 4.09 -14.79 -1.12
C ARG A 128 3.27 -13.54 -0.83
N GLU A 129 3.26 -13.04 0.40
CA GLU A 129 2.61 -11.78 0.77
C GLU A 129 3.33 -10.58 0.13
N ALA A 130 4.67 -10.57 0.11
CA ALA A 130 5.43 -9.52 -0.57
C ALA A 130 5.20 -9.52 -2.08
N LEU A 131 5.08 -10.69 -2.70
CA LEU A 131 4.65 -10.80 -4.10
C LEU A 131 3.22 -10.29 -4.30
N THR A 132 2.32 -10.62 -3.37
CA THR A 132 0.92 -10.17 -3.40
C THR A 132 0.82 -8.64 -3.34
N VAL A 133 1.52 -7.99 -2.40
CA VAL A 133 1.53 -6.52 -2.29
C VAL A 133 2.19 -5.89 -3.52
N ASN A 134 3.28 -6.47 -4.02
CA ASN A 134 3.88 -6.00 -5.27
C ASN A 134 2.86 -6.04 -6.42
N LEU A 135 2.15 -7.16 -6.61
CA LEU A 135 1.14 -7.26 -7.66
C LEU A 135 0.02 -6.23 -7.46
N ALA A 136 -0.50 -6.10 -6.24
CA ALA A 136 -1.55 -5.14 -5.90
C ALA A 136 -1.13 -3.70 -6.22
N ASP A 137 0.08 -3.31 -5.83
CA ASP A 137 0.70 -2.01 -6.15
C ASP A 137 0.66 -1.71 -7.66
N LYS A 138 1.14 -2.65 -8.50
CA LYS A 138 1.18 -2.43 -9.96
C LYS A 138 -0.22 -2.37 -10.55
N LEU A 139 -1.15 -3.19 -10.06
CA LEU A 139 -2.54 -3.17 -10.52
C LEU A 139 -3.22 -1.84 -10.19
N CYS A 140 -3.04 -1.33 -8.95
CA CYS A 140 -3.58 -0.05 -8.52
C CYS A 140 -2.94 1.10 -9.30
N ALA A 141 -1.61 1.17 -9.38
CA ALA A 141 -0.88 2.19 -10.13
C ALA A 141 -1.31 2.23 -11.62
N THR A 142 -1.44 1.06 -12.26
CA THR A 142 -1.90 0.97 -13.66
C THR A 142 -3.33 1.50 -13.79
N ALA A 143 -4.25 1.10 -12.91
CA ALA A 143 -5.64 1.56 -12.95
C ALA A 143 -5.77 3.07 -12.70
N GLU A 144 -4.91 3.62 -11.85
CA GLU A 144 -4.85 5.05 -11.50
C GLU A 144 -4.34 5.89 -12.69
N VAL A 145 -3.21 5.50 -13.28
CA VAL A 145 -2.58 6.18 -14.42
C VAL A 145 -3.42 6.10 -15.69
N THR A 146 -4.10 4.97 -15.94
CA THR A 146 -4.99 4.79 -17.10
C THR A 146 -6.38 5.40 -16.91
N HIS A 147 -6.65 6.00 -15.75
CA HIS A 147 -7.97 6.57 -15.38
C HIS A 147 -9.13 5.56 -15.35
N ILE A 148 -8.87 4.25 -15.49
CA ILE A 148 -9.88 3.18 -15.45
C ILE A 148 -10.60 3.17 -14.10
N TRP A 149 -9.93 3.62 -13.03
CA TRP A 149 -10.50 3.74 -11.69
C TRP A 149 -11.81 4.58 -11.64
N ARG A 150 -11.98 5.56 -12.53
CA ARG A 150 -13.21 6.37 -12.63
C ARG A 150 -14.42 5.53 -13.03
N ARG A 151 -14.21 4.46 -13.81
CA ARG A 151 -15.27 3.51 -14.22
C ARG A 151 -15.50 2.42 -13.19
N LEU A 152 -14.49 2.05 -12.40
CA LEU A 152 -14.57 1.02 -11.37
C LEU A 152 -15.12 1.53 -10.02
N ALA A 153 -15.40 2.83 -9.91
CA ALA A 153 -15.91 3.48 -8.70
C ALA A 153 -15.06 3.22 -7.45
N LEU A 154 -13.73 3.07 -7.61
CA LEU A 154 -12.81 2.71 -6.52
C LEU A 154 -12.86 3.69 -5.35
N ARG A 155 -13.13 4.98 -5.60
CA ARG A 155 -13.30 5.99 -4.55
C ARG A 155 -14.47 5.73 -3.60
N ARG A 156 -15.44 4.88 -3.96
CA ARG A 156 -16.50 4.47 -3.02
C ARG A 156 -15.93 3.81 -1.77
N ILE A 157 -14.78 3.16 -1.87
CA ILE A 157 -14.07 2.59 -0.71
C ILE A 157 -13.66 3.66 0.29
N LEU A 158 -13.25 4.83 -0.18
CA LEU A 158 -12.79 5.92 0.68
C LEU A 158 -13.95 6.70 1.31
N LEU A 159 -15.17 6.49 0.81
CA LEU A 159 -16.40 7.13 1.26
C LEU A 159 -17.27 6.18 2.10
N ALA A 160 -16.82 4.95 2.34
CA ALA A 160 -17.55 3.87 3.01
C ALA A 160 -16.95 3.53 4.37
#